data_AF-A0A3D8PA86-F1
#
_entry.id   AF-A0A3D8PA86-F1
#
_cell.length_a   1.000
_cell.length_b   1.000
_cell.length_c   1.000
_cell.angle_alpha   90.00
_cell.angle_beta   90.00
_cell.angle_gamma   90.00
#
_symmetry.space_group_name_H-M   'P 1'
#
loop_
_entity.id
_entity.type
_entity.pdbx_description
1 polymer ?
#
loop_
_entity_poly.entity_id
_entity_poly.type
_entity_poly.pdbx_seq_one_letter_code
_entity_poly.pdbx_strand_id
1 'polypeptide(L)'
;MPASPVADGEGTADVGLESNFGWGRPATEAEIAAIDIDVMPDGRGLPEGRGSYAEGSSLYEEKCLACHGENLEGIKELGAPALIGGRDTLASDKPVKTVESYLAHASTLYDYIHRAMPLDSPGSLSADEVYALSAYILGRGGILGEDAELDAQSLPQVQMPNADGFVADPRPDSL
;
A
#
# COMPACT_ATOMS: atom_id res chain seq x y z
N MET A 1 -42.40 38.83 -14.64
CA MET A 1 -41.12 38.20 -14.27
C MET A 1 -40.30 39.23 -13.51
N PRO A 2 -39.81 38.88 -12.32
CA PRO A 2 -38.36 38.78 -12.11
C PRO A 2 -38.02 37.41 -11.48
N ALA A 3 -37.15 36.64 -12.12
CA ALA A 3 -35.70 36.58 -11.92
C ALA A 3 -35.32 35.82 -10.63
N SER A 4 -34.83 34.60 -10.83
CA SER A 4 -34.14 33.78 -9.83
C SER A 4 -32.95 34.53 -9.24
N PRO A 5 -32.67 34.38 -7.93
CA PRO A 5 -31.32 34.50 -7.44
C PRO A 5 -30.62 33.13 -7.56
N VAL A 6 -29.57 33.11 -8.37
CA VAL A 6 -28.50 32.12 -8.25
C VAL A 6 -27.46 32.71 -7.30
N ALA A 7 -26.87 31.80 -6.52
CA ALA A 7 -25.50 31.82 -6.02
C ALA A 7 -25.24 32.22 -4.55
N ASP A 8 -24.48 31.29 -3.96
CA ASP A 8 -23.33 31.47 -3.07
C ASP A 8 -23.54 31.47 -1.55
N GLY A 9 -22.83 30.55 -0.91
CA GLY A 9 -22.63 30.51 0.53
C GLY A 9 -22.38 29.10 1.02
N GLU A 10 -21.11 28.70 1.01
CA GLU A 10 -20.56 27.60 1.81
C GLU A 10 -21.25 27.50 3.17
N GLY A 11 -21.94 26.40 3.39
CA GLY A 11 -22.45 26.00 4.69
C GLY A 11 -22.05 24.56 4.88
N THR A 12 -20.98 24.37 5.65
CA THR A 12 -20.60 23.10 6.27
C THR A 12 -21.86 22.44 6.81
N ALA A 13 -22.36 21.41 6.11
CA ALA A 13 -23.41 20.58 6.64
C ALA A 13 -22.80 19.82 7.82
N ASP A 14 -23.10 20.31 9.02
CA ASP A 14 -23.01 19.53 10.24
C ASP A 14 -23.79 18.23 10.00
N VAL A 15 -23.05 17.17 9.69
CA VAL A 15 -23.59 15.81 9.68
C VAL A 15 -23.91 15.49 11.13
N GLY A 16 -25.12 15.89 11.53
CA GLY A 16 -25.67 15.77 12.87
C GLY A 16 -25.63 14.32 13.35
N LEU A 17 -24.50 13.97 13.96
CA LEU A 17 -24.41 12.93 14.97
C LEU A 17 -24.53 13.66 16.30
N GLU A 18 -25.72 14.18 16.61
CA GLU A 18 -26.04 14.39 18.01
C GLU A 18 -25.82 13.04 18.69
N SER A 19 -24.78 12.98 19.53
CA SER A 19 -24.42 11.78 20.25
C SER A 19 -25.67 11.33 21.02
N ASN A 20 -26.37 10.31 20.53
CA ASN A 20 -27.64 9.83 21.11
C ASN A 20 -27.49 9.44 22.60
N PHE A 21 -26.25 9.33 23.08
CA PHE A 21 -25.89 9.04 24.46
C PHE A 21 -24.97 10.08 25.12
N GLY A 22 -24.57 11.16 24.44
CA GLY A 22 -23.69 12.20 25.01
C GLY A 22 -22.19 11.89 25.06
N TRP A 23 -21.71 10.87 24.34
CA TRP A 23 -20.31 10.41 24.40
C TRP A 23 -19.53 10.75 23.13
N GLY A 24 -18.25 11.10 23.31
CA GLY A 24 -17.32 11.41 22.23
C GLY A 24 -17.54 12.79 21.63
N ARG A 25 -16.78 13.07 20.57
CA ARG A 25 -16.94 14.24 19.70
C ARG A 25 -16.60 13.83 18.26
N PRO A 26 -17.08 14.57 17.24
CA PRO A 26 -16.54 14.42 15.89
C PRO A 26 -15.01 14.52 15.89
N ALA A 27 -14.36 13.63 15.15
CA ALA A 27 -12.93 13.73 14.88
C ALA A 27 -12.68 14.94 13.98
N THR A 28 -11.59 15.67 14.21
CA THR A 28 -11.17 16.74 13.29
C THR A 28 -10.57 16.14 12.02
N GLU A 29 -10.50 16.91 10.91
CA GLU A 29 -9.83 16.40 9.71
C GLU A 29 -8.37 16.01 10.00
N ALA A 30 -7.69 16.75 10.89
CA ALA A 30 -6.32 16.45 11.29
C ALA A 30 -6.20 15.12 12.07
N GLU A 31 -7.19 14.78 12.91
CA GLU A 31 -7.20 13.49 13.61
C GLU A 31 -7.47 12.32 12.66
N ILE A 32 -8.35 12.53 11.69
CA ILE A 32 -8.63 11.54 10.64
C ILE A 32 -7.37 11.33 9.80
N ALA A 33 -6.78 12.41 9.27
CA ALA A 33 -5.58 12.34 8.42
C ALA A 33 -4.35 11.74 9.12
N ALA A 34 -4.28 11.80 10.45
CA ALA A 34 -3.19 11.18 11.21
C ALA A 34 -3.32 9.65 11.36
N ILE A 35 -4.50 9.07 11.08
CA ILE A 35 -4.82 7.66 11.32
C ILE A 35 -5.21 6.94 10.02
N ASP A 36 -6.05 7.59 9.22
CA ASP A 36 -6.52 7.18 7.89
C ASP A 36 -5.42 7.42 6.85
N ILE A 37 -4.46 6.50 6.86
CA ILE A 37 -3.35 6.42 5.90
C ILE A 37 -3.46 5.14 5.05
N ASP A 38 -4.61 4.46 5.08
CA ASP A 38 -4.80 3.25 4.30
C ASP A 38 -4.89 3.52 2.81
N VAL A 39 -4.30 2.61 2.03
CA VAL A 39 -4.32 2.67 0.57
C VAL A 39 -5.19 1.56 0.01
N MET A 40 -6.24 1.96 -0.69
CA MET A 40 -7.17 1.06 -1.35
C MET A 40 -6.59 0.48 -2.66
N PRO A 41 -7.08 -0.67 -3.15
CA PRO A 41 -6.67 -1.24 -4.45
C PRO A 41 -6.77 -0.29 -5.65
N ASP A 42 -7.72 0.64 -5.62
CA ASP A 42 -7.95 1.64 -6.67
C ASP A 42 -7.11 2.91 -6.53
N GLY A 43 -6.22 2.97 -5.54
CA GLY A 43 -5.33 4.11 -5.28
C GLY A 43 -5.89 5.19 -4.37
N ARG A 44 -7.15 5.09 -3.91
CA ARG A 44 -7.64 6.00 -2.87
C ARG A 44 -6.76 5.89 -1.62
N GLY A 45 -6.39 7.03 -1.05
CA GLY A 45 -5.49 7.13 0.10
C GLY A 45 -4.01 7.32 -0.26
N LEU A 46 -3.62 7.19 -1.54
CA LEU A 46 -2.24 7.47 -1.94
C LEU A 46 -1.90 8.97 -1.79
N PRO A 47 -0.81 9.31 -1.08
CA PRO A 47 -0.34 10.68 -1.01
C PRO A 47 0.36 11.09 -2.33
N GLU A 48 0.44 12.39 -2.56
CA GLU A 48 1.29 12.94 -3.63
C GLU A 48 2.75 12.55 -3.39
N GLY A 49 3.43 12.18 -4.47
CA GLY A 49 4.83 11.77 -4.44
C GLY A 49 5.21 10.97 -5.67
N ARG A 50 6.49 10.67 -5.80
CA ARG A 50 7.03 9.80 -6.83
C ARG A 50 8.29 9.09 -6.34
N GLY A 51 8.62 7.96 -6.95
CA GLY A 51 9.90 7.31 -6.69
C GLY A 51 10.29 6.33 -7.78
N SER A 52 11.57 6.35 -8.13
CA SER A 52 12.14 5.49 -9.16
C SER A 52 12.73 4.19 -8.59
N TYR A 53 12.87 3.19 -9.45
CA TYR A 53 13.60 1.95 -9.15
C TYR A 53 15.03 2.24 -8.63
N ALA A 54 15.73 3.19 -9.25
CA ALA A 54 17.10 3.53 -8.89
C ALA A 54 17.21 4.12 -7.48
N GLU A 55 16.33 5.07 -7.13
CA GLU A 55 16.24 5.62 -5.77
C GLU A 55 15.88 4.52 -4.76
N GLY A 56 14.94 3.65 -5.14
CA GLY A 56 14.51 2.53 -4.31
C GLY A 56 15.62 1.53 -4.02
N SER A 57 16.53 1.30 -4.98
CA SER A 57 17.70 0.44 -4.77
C SER A 57 18.62 0.99 -3.68
N SER A 58 18.95 2.27 -3.74
CA SER A 58 19.79 2.92 -2.71
C SER A 58 19.10 2.91 -1.35
N LEU A 59 17.81 3.25 -1.31
CA LEU A 59 17.02 3.22 -0.07
C LEU A 59 16.93 1.81 0.53
N TYR A 60 16.80 0.79 -0.31
CA TYR A 60 16.73 -0.60 0.13
C TYR A 60 18.05 -1.06 0.78
N GLU A 61 19.20 -0.70 0.20
CA GLU A 61 20.52 -0.98 0.78
C GLU A 61 20.66 -0.35 2.18
N GLU A 62 20.17 0.88 2.35
CA GLU A 62 20.28 1.61 3.60
C GLU A 62 19.30 1.12 4.69
N LYS A 63 18.08 0.77 4.30
CA LYS A 63 16.95 0.62 5.25
C LYS A 63 16.35 -0.79 5.34
N CYS A 64 16.58 -1.64 4.36
CA CYS A 64 15.85 -2.92 4.22
C CYS A 64 16.79 -4.14 4.20
N LEU A 65 17.96 -4.01 3.58
CA LEU A 65 18.90 -5.09 3.29
C LEU A 65 19.29 -5.88 4.54
N ALA A 66 19.52 -5.19 5.67
CA ALA A 66 19.96 -5.83 6.92
C ALA A 66 19.00 -6.92 7.44
N CYS A 67 17.73 -6.87 7.05
CA CYS A 67 16.72 -7.87 7.39
C CYS A 67 16.30 -8.72 6.19
N HIS A 68 16.10 -8.10 5.02
CA HIS A 68 15.52 -8.77 3.85
C HIS A 68 16.55 -9.34 2.87
N GLY A 69 17.84 -9.14 3.11
CA GLY A 69 18.93 -9.66 2.28
C GLY A 69 19.16 -8.85 1.00
N GLU A 70 20.34 -8.99 0.41
CA GLU A 70 20.76 -8.26 -0.81
C GLU A 70 19.90 -8.66 -2.03
N ASN A 71 19.39 -9.88 -2.03
CA ASN A 71 18.57 -10.45 -3.09
C ASN A 71 17.09 -10.54 -2.73
N LEU A 72 16.64 -9.81 -1.71
CA LEU A 72 15.25 -9.84 -1.22
C LEU A 72 14.81 -11.26 -0.78
N GLU A 73 15.77 -12.11 -0.43
CA GLU A 73 15.60 -13.52 -0.11
C GLU A 73 15.14 -13.76 1.33
N GLY A 74 15.17 -12.72 2.17
CA GLY A 74 14.86 -12.79 3.59
C GLY A 74 15.97 -13.44 4.41
N ILE A 75 15.95 -13.20 5.72
CA ILE A 75 16.90 -13.81 6.67
C ILE A 75 16.09 -14.56 7.71
N LYS A 76 16.11 -15.90 7.59
CA LYS A 76 15.30 -16.81 8.42
C LYS A 76 15.62 -16.68 9.90
N GLU A 77 16.88 -16.49 10.25
CA GLU A 77 17.36 -16.35 11.63
C GLU A 77 16.80 -15.11 12.32
N LEU A 78 16.46 -14.07 11.54
CA LEU A 78 15.81 -12.85 12.01
C LEU A 78 14.28 -12.92 11.94
N GLY A 79 13.73 -14.00 11.36
CA GLY A 79 12.30 -14.09 11.05
C GLY A 79 11.86 -13.12 9.95
N ALA A 80 12.82 -12.52 9.22
CA ALA A 80 12.53 -11.57 8.15
C ALA A 80 12.16 -12.34 6.87
N PRO A 81 10.98 -12.08 6.28
CA PRO A 81 10.51 -12.83 5.12
C PRO A 81 11.27 -12.45 3.84
N ALA A 82 11.29 -13.38 2.89
CA ALA A 82 11.62 -13.07 1.50
C ALA A 82 10.56 -12.13 0.91
N LEU A 83 11.00 -11.14 0.14
CA LEU A 83 10.10 -10.20 -0.54
C LEU A 83 9.80 -10.61 -1.98
N ILE A 84 10.68 -11.40 -2.61
CA ILE A 84 10.50 -11.90 -3.97
C ILE A 84 10.71 -13.43 -4.05
N GLY A 85 10.37 -14.02 -5.18
CA GLY A 85 10.40 -15.45 -5.45
C GLY A 85 9.05 -16.12 -5.22
N GLY A 86 8.97 -17.40 -5.58
CA GLY A 86 7.80 -18.23 -5.25
C GLY A 86 6.65 -18.21 -6.27
N ARG A 87 6.81 -17.57 -7.44
CA ARG A 87 5.87 -17.76 -8.56
C ARG A 87 5.70 -19.26 -8.86
N ASP A 88 4.48 -19.63 -9.20
CA ASP A 88 4.06 -21.02 -9.48
C ASP A 88 4.17 -22.01 -8.30
N THR A 89 4.56 -21.56 -7.11
CA THR A 89 4.66 -22.43 -5.92
C THR A 89 3.37 -22.49 -5.10
N LEU A 90 2.39 -21.62 -5.34
CA LEU A 90 1.20 -21.48 -4.48
C LEU A 90 0.37 -22.77 -4.36
N ALA A 91 0.35 -23.61 -5.40
CA ALA A 91 -0.35 -24.89 -5.43
C ALA A 91 0.51 -26.08 -4.99
N SER A 92 1.76 -25.86 -4.61
CA SER A 92 2.67 -26.91 -4.15
C SER A 92 2.49 -27.23 -2.66
N ASP A 93 3.10 -28.33 -2.20
CA ASP A 93 3.15 -28.69 -0.77
C ASP A 93 3.93 -27.68 0.09
N LYS A 94 4.72 -26.80 -0.53
CA LYS A 94 5.58 -25.81 0.13
C LYS A 94 5.45 -24.45 -0.55
N PRO A 95 4.29 -23.78 -0.43
CA PRO A 95 4.08 -22.50 -1.09
C PRO A 95 5.00 -21.44 -0.51
N VAL A 96 5.62 -20.66 -1.39
CA VAL A 96 6.45 -19.51 -1.04
C VAL A 96 5.65 -18.26 -1.39
N LYS A 97 5.09 -17.63 -0.36
CA LYS A 97 4.24 -16.43 -0.47
C LYS A 97 5.09 -15.18 -0.27
N THR A 98 5.21 -14.38 -1.31
CA THR A 98 6.00 -13.15 -1.35
C THR A 98 5.18 -12.03 -1.98
N VAL A 99 5.78 -10.86 -2.19
CA VAL A 99 5.12 -9.74 -2.88
C VAL A 99 4.66 -10.18 -4.26
N GLU A 100 5.53 -10.80 -5.05
CA GLU A 100 5.23 -11.14 -6.44
C GLU A 100 4.39 -12.40 -6.62
N SER A 101 4.47 -13.36 -5.69
CA SER A 101 3.77 -14.63 -5.84
C SER A 101 2.37 -14.60 -5.29
N TYR A 102 2.09 -13.77 -4.29
CA TYR A 102 0.86 -13.85 -3.51
C TYR A 102 0.01 -12.58 -3.51
N LEU A 103 0.58 -11.38 -3.48
CA LEU A 103 -0.24 -10.17 -3.38
C LEU A 103 -1.05 -9.92 -4.65
N ALA A 104 -2.31 -9.50 -4.47
CA ALA A 104 -3.20 -9.15 -5.58
C ALA A 104 -3.00 -7.71 -6.08
N HIS A 105 -2.56 -6.80 -5.22
CA HIS A 105 -2.49 -5.37 -5.52
C HIS A 105 -1.17 -4.78 -5.03
N ALA A 106 -0.54 -3.94 -5.86
CA ALA A 106 0.68 -3.21 -5.49
C ALA A 106 0.42 -2.17 -4.39
N SER A 107 -0.80 -1.65 -4.27
CA SER A 107 -1.18 -0.76 -3.18
C SER A 107 -1.00 -1.37 -1.79
N THR A 108 -1.20 -2.68 -1.65
CA THR A 108 -0.97 -3.39 -0.38
C THR A 108 0.50 -3.37 0.02
N LEU A 109 1.42 -3.42 -0.96
CA LEU A 109 2.85 -3.27 -0.69
C LEU A 109 3.14 -1.86 -0.18
N TYR A 110 2.62 -0.83 -0.85
CA TYR A 110 2.81 0.56 -0.45
C TYR A 110 2.28 0.84 0.95
N ASP A 111 1.01 0.50 1.23
CA ASP A 111 0.39 0.71 2.55
C ASP A 111 1.21 0.03 3.66
N TYR A 112 1.61 -1.22 3.43
CA TYR A 112 2.38 -1.96 4.42
C TYR A 112 3.76 -1.36 4.67
N ILE A 113 4.49 -0.95 3.62
CA ILE A 113 5.79 -0.29 3.78
C ILE A 113 5.61 1.03 4.52
N HIS A 114 4.67 1.87 4.10
CA HIS A 114 4.42 3.17 4.70
C HIS A 114 4.08 3.07 6.20
N ARG A 115 3.20 2.13 6.55
CA ARG A 115 2.68 1.99 7.92
C ARG A 115 3.61 1.24 8.85
N ALA A 116 4.26 0.18 8.36
CA ALA A 116 4.89 -0.82 9.22
C ALA A 116 6.41 -0.89 9.08
N MET A 117 6.99 -0.32 8.02
CA MET A 117 8.43 -0.41 7.74
C MET A 117 9.15 0.94 7.85
N PRO A 118 10.47 0.93 8.13
CA PRO A 118 11.26 -0.20 8.61
C PRO A 118 10.78 -0.68 9.98
N LEU A 119 11.04 -1.95 10.33
CA LEU A 119 10.48 -2.56 11.54
C LEU A 119 10.89 -1.85 12.85
N ASP A 120 12.08 -1.26 12.87
CA ASP A 120 12.61 -0.50 14.02
C ASP A 120 12.11 0.95 14.08
N SER A 121 11.50 1.43 13.01
CA SER A 121 11.03 2.81 12.83
C SER A 121 9.79 2.91 11.91
N PRO A 122 8.66 2.25 12.25
CA PRO A 122 7.46 2.28 11.40
C PRO A 122 6.92 3.69 11.20
N GLY A 123 6.44 4.01 10.00
CA GLY A 123 5.90 5.34 9.67
C GLY A 123 6.95 6.42 9.47
N SER A 124 8.23 6.08 9.45
CA SER A 124 9.34 7.05 9.28
C SER A 124 9.64 7.43 7.82
N LEU A 125 9.13 6.66 6.85
CA LEU A 125 9.37 6.87 5.43
C LEU A 125 8.43 7.93 4.86
N SER A 126 8.98 8.81 4.03
CA SER A 126 8.21 9.74 3.21
C SER A 126 7.49 9.04 2.06
N ALA A 127 6.47 9.69 1.48
CA ALA A 127 5.73 9.14 0.35
C ALA A 127 6.64 8.75 -0.83
N ASP A 128 7.60 9.63 -1.18
CA ASP A 128 8.58 9.40 -2.24
C ASP A 128 9.45 8.17 -1.97
N GLU A 129 9.95 8.01 -0.74
CA GLU A 129 10.74 6.83 -0.35
C GLU A 129 9.91 5.54 -0.47
N VAL A 130 8.63 5.56 -0.09
CA VAL A 130 7.75 4.38 -0.20
C VAL A 130 7.46 4.04 -1.66
N TYR A 131 7.23 5.03 -2.54
CA TYR A 131 7.09 4.80 -3.97
C TYR A 131 8.37 4.20 -4.56
N ALA A 132 9.52 4.76 -4.22
CA ALA A 132 10.81 4.30 -4.71
C ALA A 132 11.09 2.85 -4.27
N LEU A 133 10.91 2.53 -2.99
CA LEU A 133 11.05 1.16 -2.47
C LEU A 133 10.06 0.18 -3.13
N SER A 134 8.83 0.62 -3.37
CA SER A 134 7.82 -0.18 -4.08
C SER A 134 8.27 -0.46 -5.53
N ALA A 135 8.74 0.57 -6.24
CA ALA A 135 9.25 0.44 -7.61
C ALA A 135 10.43 -0.55 -7.67
N TYR A 136 11.34 -0.45 -6.71
CA TYR A 136 12.48 -1.35 -6.59
C TYR A 136 12.08 -2.80 -6.33
N ILE A 137 11.25 -3.06 -5.32
CA ILE A 137 10.83 -4.43 -4.97
C ILE A 137 10.05 -5.07 -6.12
N LEU A 138 9.14 -4.34 -6.75
CA LEU A 138 8.38 -4.80 -7.91
C LEU A 138 9.27 -5.03 -9.14
N GLY A 139 10.27 -4.16 -9.36
CA GLY A 139 11.26 -4.31 -10.42
C GLY A 139 12.18 -5.52 -10.20
N ARG A 140 12.65 -5.75 -8.97
CA ARG A 140 13.46 -6.92 -8.58
C ARG A 140 12.69 -8.23 -8.74
N GLY A 141 11.38 -8.20 -8.51
CA GLY A 141 10.47 -9.30 -8.84
C GLY A 141 10.20 -9.45 -10.34
N GLY A 142 10.64 -8.53 -11.21
CA GLY A 142 10.34 -8.57 -12.63
C GLY A 142 8.86 -8.34 -12.95
N ILE A 143 8.16 -7.54 -12.13
CA ILE A 143 6.81 -7.03 -12.40
C ILE A 143 6.89 -5.71 -13.17
N LEU A 144 7.90 -4.90 -12.86
CA LEU A 144 8.21 -3.63 -13.53
C LEU A 144 9.62 -3.68 -14.15
N GLY A 145 9.91 -2.76 -15.07
CA GLY A 145 11.26 -2.53 -15.58
C GLY A 145 12.14 -1.76 -14.59
N GLU A 146 13.46 -1.84 -14.76
CA GLU A 146 14.43 -1.12 -13.91
C GLU A 146 14.47 0.40 -14.19
N ASP A 147 13.77 0.86 -15.21
CA ASP A 147 13.55 2.28 -15.54
C ASP A 147 12.21 2.81 -14.99
N ALA A 148 11.47 2.01 -14.22
CA ALA A 148 10.17 2.39 -13.70
C ALA A 148 10.25 3.52 -12.66
N GLU A 149 9.27 4.42 -12.74
CA GLU A 149 8.92 5.42 -11.74
C GLU A 149 7.46 5.16 -11.33
N LEU A 150 7.18 5.19 -10.02
CA LEU A 150 5.84 5.04 -9.48
C LEU A 150 5.39 6.33 -8.79
N ASP A 151 4.10 6.59 -8.87
CA ASP A 151 3.38 7.70 -8.24
C ASP A 151 1.95 7.26 -7.91
N ALA A 152 1.14 8.20 -7.39
CA ALA A 152 -0.24 7.95 -6.99
C ALA A 152 -1.13 7.46 -8.15
N GLN A 153 -0.78 7.79 -9.39
CA GLN A 153 -1.56 7.44 -10.58
C GLN A 153 -1.13 6.09 -11.16
N SER A 154 0.16 5.79 -11.15
CA SER A 154 0.76 4.60 -11.78
C SER A 154 0.77 3.38 -10.87
N LEU A 155 0.96 3.53 -9.55
CA LEU A 155 0.98 2.39 -8.61
C LEU A 155 -0.30 1.52 -8.70
N PRO A 156 -1.54 2.07 -8.72
CA PRO A 156 -2.75 1.25 -8.82
C PRO A 156 -2.91 0.53 -10.17
N GLN A 157 -2.16 0.96 -11.19
CA GLN A 157 -2.21 0.36 -12.54
C GLN A 157 -1.27 -0.83 -12.69
N VAL A 158 -0.41 -1.11 -11.69
CA VAL A 158 0.50 -2.26 -11.71
C VAL A 158 -0.31 -3.56 -11.68
N GLN A 159 -0.15 -4.37 -12.72
CA GLN A 159 -0.78 -5.69 -12.80
C GLN A 159 0.07 -6.72 -12.05
N MET A 160 -0.38 -7.08 -10.84
CA MET A 160 0.28 -8.12 -10.05
C MET A 160 0.00 -9.52 -10.63
N PRO A 161 0.96 -10.46 -10.60
CA PRO A 161 0.78 -11.80 -11.14
C PRO A 161 -0.39 -12.59 -10.53
N ASN A 162 -0.74 -12.31 -9.26
CA ASN A 162 -1.80 -13.01 -8.53
C ASN A 162 -3.06 -12.14 -8.33
N ALA A 163 -3.32 -11.15 -9.20
CA ALA A 163 -4.46 -10.24 -9.09
C ALA A 163 -5.82 -10.95 -8.99
N ASP A 164 -6.00 -12.05 -9.74
CA ASP A 164 -7.21 -12.87 -9.74
C ASP A 164 -7.13 -14.10 -8.81
N GLY A 165 -6.11 -14.16 -7.95
CA GLY A 165 -5.80 -15.32 -7.11
C GLY A 165 -6.66 -15.46 -5.85
N PHE A 166 -7.59 -14.52 -5.61
CA PHE A 166 -8.41 -14.46 -4.41
C PHE A 166 -9.89 -14.49 -4.77
N VAL A 167 -10.66 -15.22 -3.96
CA VAL A 167 -12.12 -15.29 -4.06
C VAL A 167 -12.72 -14.98 -2.69
N ALA A 168 -13.94 -14.45 -2.68
CA ALA A 168 -14.71 -14.33 -1.45
C ALA A 168 -14.92 -15.72 -0.82
N ASP A 169 -15.02 -15.78 0.52
CA ASP A 169 -15.26 -17.05 1.23
C ASP A 169 -16.52 -17.72 0.69
N PRO A 170 -16.40 -18.88 0.02
CA PRO A 170 -17.55 -19.50 -0.63
C PRO A 170 -18.32 -20.43 0.31
N ARG A 171 -17.92 -20.53 1.59
CA ARG A 171 -18.58 -21.40 2.55
C ARG A 171 -19.92 -20.79 3.01
N PRO A 172 -20.95 -21.64 3.20
CA PRO A 172 -20.90 -23.11 3.19
C PRO A 172 -21.11 -23.77 1.81
N ASP A 173 -21.26 -22.99 0.74
CA ASP A 173 -21.81 -23.46 -0.55
C ASP A 173 -20.84 -24.28 -1.40
N SER A 174 -19.52 -24.18 -1.16
CA SER A 174 -18.51 -25.07 -1.78
C SER A 174 -17.37 -25.40 -0.82
N LEU A 175 -17.07 -26.70 -0.65
CA LEU A 175 -15.86 -27.25 -0.03
C LEU A 175 -14.94 -27.85 -1.10
#